data_AF-A0A3B8XQE2-F1
#
_entry.id   AF-A0A3B8XQE2-F1
#
_cell.length_a   1.000
_cell.length_b   1.000
_cell.length_c   1.000
_cell.angle_alpha   90.00
_cell.angle_beta   90.00
_cell.angle_gamma   90.00
#
_symmetry.space_group_name_H-M   'P 1'
#
loop_
_entity.id
_entity.type
_entity.pdbx_description
1 polymer ?
#
loop_
_entity_poly.entity_id
_entity_poly.type
_entity_poly.pdbx_seq_one_letter_code
_entity_poly.pdbx_strand_id
1 'polypeptide(L)'
;MLLDEALKARKSVRAFKPDPVPLHLVKEILDLARWSPSGTNIQPWKVHVVAGDVRRRLEEEVLAHRETDPADRIAEFPRTSKRKEPYTTRMRTLGKEMYGLLGIPKGDQAANWRQWGRNYQFFDAPVGLIFTIDKDLDA
;
A
#
# COMPACT_ATOMS: atom_id res chain seq x y z
N MET A 1 24.12 2.58 -8.43
CA MET A 1 23.49 1.29 -8.08
C MET A 1 23.13 0.61 -9.38
N LEU A 2 23.48 -0.66 -9.54
CA LEU A 2 23.09 -1.47 -10.69
C LEU A 2 21.62 -1.92 -10.55
N LEU A 3 21.00 -2.34 -11.65
CA LEU A 3 19.60 -2.74 -11.64
C LEU A 3 19.33 -3.92 -10.69
N ASP A 4 20.19 -4.92 -10.68
CA ASP A 4 20.02 -6.11 -9.85
C ASP A 4 20.19 -5.80 -8.35
N GLU A 5 21.09 -4.88 -8.01
CA GLU A 5 21.23 -4.33 -6.66
C GLU A 5 19.94 -3.63 -6.22
N ALA A 6 19.37 -2.79 -7.08
CA ALA A 6 18.11 -2.09 -6.79
C ALA A 6 16.96 -3.07 -6.52
N LEU A 7 16.86 -4.12 -7.34
CA LEU A 7 15.83 -5.15 -7.21
C LEU A 7 15.95 -5.93 -5.89
N LYS A 8 17.17 -6.27 -5.47
CA LYS A 8 17.44 -6.99 -4.22
C LYS A 8 17.32 -6.11 -2.98
N ALA A 9 17.65 -4.82 -3.08
CA ALA A 9 17.59 -3.87 -1.97
C ALA A 9 16.16 -3.42 -1.63
N ARG A 10 15.25 -3.44 -2.60
CA ARG A 10 13.85 -3.04 -2.42
C ARG A 10 13.15 -3.96 -1.41
N LYS A 11 12.52 -3.36 -0.40
CA LYS A 11 11.71 -4.05 0.62
C LYS A 11 10.45 -3.25 0.94
N SER A 12 9.44 -3.91 1.52
CA SER A 12 8.26 -3.23 2.06
C SER A 12 8.63 -2.49 3.34
N VAL A 13 8.90 -1.20 3.23
CA VAL A 13 9.15 -0.31 4.37
C VAL A 13 7.81 0.07 5.01
N ARG A 14 7.74 0.01 6.34
CA ARG A 14 6.51 0.25 7.14
C ARG A 14 6.72 1.27 8.27
N ALA A 15 7.74 2.11 8.12
CA ALA A 15 7.99 3.28 8.95
C ALA A 15 8.88 4.21 8.14
N PHE A 16 8.37 5.40 7.81
CA PHE A 16 9.10 6.40 7.05
C PHE A 16 9.47 7.58 7.95
N LYS A 17 10.55 8.28 7.58
CA LYS A 17 10.88 9.56 8.20
C LYS A 17 10.01 10.67 7.63
N PRO A 18 9.80 11.78 8.36
CA PRO A 18 8.98 12.90 7.89
C PRO A 18 9.65 13.76 6.80
N ASP A 19 10.90 13.45 6.42
CA ASP A 19 11.64 14.19 5.38
C ASP A 19 10.82 14.27 4.08
N PRO A 20 10.56 15.47 3.54
CA PRO A 20 9.77 15.61 2.33
C PRO A 20 10.50 15.05 1.10
N VAL A 21 9.74 14.51 0.16
CA VAL A 21 10.26 14.12 -1.17
C VAL A 21 10.03 15.29 -2.13
N PRO A 22 11.06 15.81 -2.81
CA PRO A 22 10.90 16.87 -3.79
C PRO A 22 9.92 16.49 -4.92
N LEU A 23 9.05 17.42 -5.32
CA LEU A 23 8.05 17.16 -6.36
C LEU A 23 8.66 16.71 -7.70
N HIS A 24 9.81 17.28 -8.09
CA HIS A 24 10.48 16.90 -9.33
C HIS A 24 10.90 15.42 -9.32
N LEU A 25 11.36 14.92 -8.16
CA LEU A 25 11.78 13.52 -8.01
C LEU A 25 10.58 12.57 -8.10
N VAL A 26 9.43 12.94 -7.52
CA VAL A 26 8.20 12.14 -7.67
C VAL A 26 7.78 12.07 -9.14
N LYS A 27 7.85 13.20 -9.87
CA LYS A 27 7.54 13.24 -11.30
C LYS A 27 8.50 12.38 -12.12
N GLU A 28 9.80 12.45 -11.84
CA GLU A 28 10.82 11.63 -12.50
C GLU A 28 10.57 10.13 -12.30
N ILE A 29 10.23 9.71 -11.07
CA ILE A 29 9.88 8.32 -10.78
C ILE A 29 8.67 7.86 -11.61
N LEU A 30 7.63 8.68 -11.70
CA LEU A 30 6.43 8.36 -12.49
C LEU A 30 6.70 8.37 -14.00
N ASP A 31 7.59 9.25 -14.47
CA ASP A 31 8.03 9.30 -15.86
C ASP A 31 8.89 8.09 -16.26
N LEU A 32 9.68 7.54 -15.34
CA LEU A 32 10.34 6.25 -15.56
C LEU A 32 9.33 5.10 -15.53
N ALA A 33 8.38 5.11 -14.59
CA ALA A 33 7.41 4.04 -14.41
C ALA A 33 6.45 3.87 -15.61
N ARG A 34 6.10 4.96 -16.32
CA ARG A 34 5.21 4.92 -17.49
C ARG A 34 5.75 4.11 -18.67
N TRP A 35 7.04 3.77 -18.69
CA TRP A 35 7.64 2.91 -19.71
C TRP A 35 7.39 1.41 -19.48
N SER A 36 6.68 1.06 -18.40
CA SER A 36 6.20 -0.32 -18.20
C SER A 36 5.34 -0.75 -19.39
N PRO A 37 5.51 -1.97 -19.94
CA PRO A 37 4.67 -2.45 -21.02
C PRO A 37 3.24 -2.73 -20.53
N SER A 38 2.27 -2.64 -21.42
CA SER A 38 0.89 -3.09 -21.16
C SER A 38 0.32 -3.81 -22.37
N GLY A 39 -0.71 -4.65 -22.17
CA GLY A 39 -1.45 -5.27 -23.28
C GLY A 39 -1.91 -4.21 -24.27
N THR A 40 -1.63 -4.43 -25.56
CA THR A 40 -1.89 -3.51 -26.68
C THR A 40 -1.47 -2.03 -26.42
N ASN A 41 -0.53 -1.81 -25.50
CA ASN A 41 -0.04 -0.50 -25.05
C ASN A 41 -1.10 0.49 -24.54
N ILE A 42 -2.22 0.00 -24.00
CA ILE A 42 -3.33 0.86 -23.50
C ILE A 42 -2.98 1.71 -22.28
N GLN A 43 -1.89 1.39 -21.55
CA GLN A 43 -1.39 2.15 -20.40
C GLN A 43 -2.51 2.52 -19.39
N PRO A 44 -3.20 1.52 -18.81
CA PRO A 44 -4.49 1.76 -18.14
C PRO A 44 -4.37 2.48 -16.79
N TRP A 45 -3.15 2.64 -16.28
CA TRP A 45 -2.89 3.22 -14.97
C TRP A 45 -3.18 4.71 -14.92
N LYS A 46 -3.99 5.13 -13.95
CA LYS A 46 -4.07 6.50 -13.46
C LYS A 46 -3.46 6.53 -12.05
N VAL A 47 -2.61 7.50 -11.78
CA VAL A 47 -1.91 7.63 -10.49
C VAL A 47 -2.26 8.97 -9.85
N HIS A 48 -2.84 8.90 -8.66
CA HIS A 48 -3.11 10.06 -7.83
C HIS A 48 -2.03 10.18 -6.76
N VAL A 49 -1.32 11.31 -6.77
CA VAL A 49 -0.25 11.61 -5.81
C VAL A 49 -0.79 12.53 -4.74
N VAL A 50 -0.69 12.12 -3.47
CA VAL A 50 -1.08 12.93 -2.32
C VAL A 50 0.12 13.22 -1.43
N ALA A 51 0.26 14.47 -1.00
CA ALA A 51 1.30 14.93 -0.10
C ALA A 51 0.77 16.10 0.75
N GLY A 52 1.53 16.50 1.78
CA GLY A 52 1.20 17.64 2.64
C GLY A 52 -0.22 17.55 3.22
N ASP A 53 -0.97 18.65 3.18
CA ASP A 53 -2.30 18.77 3.77
C ASP A 53 -3.37 17.90 3.10
N VAL A 54 -3.23 17.60 1.81
CA VAL A 54 -4.16 16.71 1.11
C VAL A 54 -3.98 15.28 1.61
N ARG A 55 -2.73 14.83 1.76
CA ARG A 55 -2.44 13.52 2.36
C ARG A 55 -3.00 13.43 3.78
N ARG A 56 -2.72 14.43 4.63
CA ARG A 56 -3.20 14.44 6.03
C ARG A 56 -4.72 14.33 6.13
N ARG A 57 -5.45 15.14 5.35
CA ARG A 57 -6.91 15.09 5.32
C ARG A 57 -7.44 13.73 4.86
N LEU A 58 -6.84 13.15 3.82
CA LEU A 58 -7.19 11.80 3.37
C LEU A 58 -6.99 10.76 4.47
N GLU A 59 -5.86 10.80 5.17
CA GLU A 59 -5.57 9.87 6.28
C GLU A 59 -6.61 10.00 7.39
N GLU A 60 -6.95 11.23 7.78
CA GLU A 60 -7.96 11.53 8.81
C GLU A 60 -9.35 11.01 8.41
N GLU A 61 -9.80 11.30 7.19
CA GLU A 61 -11.11 10.88 6.70
C GLU A 61 -11.22 9.35 6.60
N VAL A 62 -10.19 8.69 6.07
CA VAL A 62 -10.20 7.22 5.93
C VAL A 62 -10.14 6.53 7.29
N LEU A 63 -9.34 7.05 8.23
CA LEU A 63 -9.31 6.52 9.60
C LEU A 63 -10.64 6.75 10.32
N ALA A 64 -11.25 7.92 10.19
CA ALA A 64 -12.56 8.20 10.77
C ALA A 64 -13.63 7.24 10.20
N HIS A 65 -13.64 7.07 8.87
CA HIS A 65 -14.57 6.15 8.21
C HIS A 65 -14.40 4.71 8.71
N ARG A 66 -13.15 4.25 8.81
CA ARG A 66 -12.80 2.91 9.32
C ARG A 66 -13.33 2.64 10.72
N GLU A 67 -13.33 3.63 11.62
CA GLU A 67 -13.88 3.44 12.97
C GLU A 67 -15.41 3.36 12.95
N THR A 68 -16.08 3.94 11.94
CA THR A 68 -17.54 3.88 11.76
C THR A 68 -18.05 2.66 10.98
N ASP A 69 -17.27 2.14 10.02
CA ASP A 69 -17.56 0.90 9.29
C ASP A 69 -16.34 -0.05 9.33
N PRO A 70 -16.08 -0.70 10.48
CA PRO A 70 -14.92 -1.56 10.65
C PRO A 70 -14.97 -2.83 9.79
N ALA A 71 -16.14 -3.18 9.25
CA ALA A 71 -16.30 -4.35 8.42
C ALA A 71 -15.88 -4.12 6.96
N ASP A 72 -15.74 -2.85 6.54
CA ASP A 72 -15.26 -2.44 5.20
C ASP A 72 -15.87 -3.31 4.09
N ARG A 73 -17.21 -3.33 4.08
CA ARG A 73 -18.00 -4.32 3.32
C ARG A 73 -18.10 -4.00 1.83
N ILE A 74 -17.70 -2.79 1.44
CA ILE A 74 -17.75 -2.32 0.07
C ILE A 74 -16.37 -2.50 -0.56
N ALA A 75 -16.28 -3.37 -1.55
CA ALA A 75 -15.08 -3.51 -2.37
C ALA A 75 -15.51 -3.60 -3.83
N GLU A 76 -14.92 -2.75 -4.67
CA GLU A 76 -15.13 -2.78 -6.11
C GLU A 76 -14.72 -4.14 -6.71
N PHE A 77 -13.66 -4.74 -6.17
CA PHE A 77 -13.20 -6.07 -6.54
C PHE A 77 -13.46 -7.09 -5.41
N PRO A 78 -13.94 -8.31 -5.72
CA PRO A 78 -14.18 -9.33 -4.72
C PRO A 78 -12.92 -9.68 -3.91
N ARG A 79 -13.00 -9.60 -2.58
CA ARG A 79 -11.90 -9.96 -1.67
C ARG A 79 -11.78 -11.48 -1.42
N THR A 80 -12.41 -12.31 -2.24
CA THR A 80 -12.45 -13.77 -2.03
C THR A 80 -11.11 -14.41 -2.38
N SER A 81 -10.35 -14.78 -1.35
CA SER A 81 -9.07 -15.47 -1.52
C SER A 81 -9.28 -16.96 -1.78
N LYS A 82 -8.98 -17.42 -3.00
CA LYS A 82 -8.86 -18.86 -3.35
C LYS A 82 -7.45 -19.43 -3.08
N ARG A 83 -6.66 -18.79 -2.20
CA ARG A 83 -5.26 -19.17 -1.94
C ARG A 83 -5.17 -20.60 -1.41
N LYS A 84 -4.34 -21.41 -2.06
CA LYS A 84 -3.97 -22.78 -1.66
C LYS A 84 -2.53 -22.79 -1.13
N GLU A 85 -2.04 -23.94 -0.65
CA GLU A 85 -0.61 -24.10 -0.43
C GLU A 85 0.18 -23.96 -1.75
N PRO A 86 1.41 -23.43 -1.74
CA PRO A 86 2.19 -22.97 -0.57
C PRO A 86 1.91 -21.51 -0.14
N TYR A 87 0.94 -20.83 -0.77
CA TYR A 87 0.70 -19.40 -0.59
C TYR A 87 0.16 -19.06 0.82
N THR A 88 -0.68 -19.94 1.37
CA THR A 88 -1.22 -19.80 2.72
C THR A 88 -0.10 -19.87 3.77
N THR A 89 0.81 -20.84 3.67
CA THR A 89 1.99 -20.92 4.55
C THR A 89 2.85 -19.66 4.46
N ARG A 90 3.20 -19.22 3.25
CA ARG A 90 4.02 -18.00 3.04
C ARG A 90 3.41 -16.77 3.72
N MET A 91 2.10 -16.54 3.54
CA MET A 91 1.40 -15.42 4.16
C MET A 91 1.42 -15.51 5.69
N ARG A 92 1.16 -16.69 6.25
CA ARG A 92 1.13 -16.90 7.71
C ARG A 92 2.52 -16.73 8.34
N THR A 93 3.56 -17.25 7.70
CA THR A 93 4.95 -17.07 8.14
C THR A 93 5.32 -15.59 8.18
N LEU A 94 5.10 -14.86 7.08
CA LEU A 94 5.37 -13.42 7.02
C LEU A 94 4.60 -12.64 8.09
N GLY A 95 3.31 -12.95 8.27
CA GLY A 95 2.49 -12.31 9.30
C GLY A 95 3.05 -12.58 10.70
N LYS A 96 3.38 -13.83 11.02
CA LYS A 96 3.95 -14.19 12.33
C LYS A 96 5.26 -13.46 12.60
N GLU A 97 6.19 -13.46 11.65
CA GLU A 97 7.49 -12.80 11.80
C GLU A 97 7.34 -11.29 11.94
N MET A 98 6.53 -10.66 11.09
CA MET A 98 6.30 -9.21 11.15
C MET A 98 5.68 -8.78 12.48
N TYR A 99 4.63 -9.45 12.94
CA TYR A 99 3.99 -9.10 14.22
C TYR A 99 4.89 -9.42 15.42
N GLY A 100 5.71 -10.48 15.33
CA GLY A 100 6.74 -10.78 16.31
C GLY A 100 7.78 -9.67 16.46
N LEU A 101 8.28 -9.12 15.34
CA LEU A 101 9.21 -7.99 15.35
C LEU A 101 8.61 -6.70 15.92
N LEU A 102 7.30 -6.52 15.77
CA LEU A 102 6.56 -5.37 16.33
C LEU A 102 6.22 -5.55 17.82
N GLY A 103 6.54 -6.71 18.41
CA GLY A 103 6.20 -7.02 19.80
C GLY A 103 4.70 -7.17 20.03
N ILE A 104 3.91 -7.48 19.00
CA ILE A 104 2.45 -7.63 19.09
C ILE A 104 2.12 -9.11 19.37
N PRO A 105 1.59 -9.45 20.56
CA PRO A 105 1.26 -10.82 20.89
C PRO A 105 0.10 -11.36 20.05
N LYS A 106 0.10 -12.67 19.80
CA LYS A 106 -1.05 -13.34 19.18
C LYS A 106 -2.28 -13.15 20.07
N GLY A 107 -3.36 -12.63 19.49
CA GLY A 107 -4.63 -12.40 20.18
C GLY A 107 -4.84 -10.98 20.69
N ASP A 108 -3.82 -10.10 20.63
CA ASP A 108 -4.00 -8.68 20.95
C ASP A 108 -4.75 -7.96 19.82
N GLN A 109 -6.08 -8.03 19.86
CA GLN A 109 -6.95 -7.44 18.84
C GLN A 109 -6.77 -5.93 18.74
N ALA A 110 -6.51 -5.24 19.85
CA ALA A 110 -6.37 -3.79 19.86
C ALA A 110 -5.05 -3.37 19.21
N ALA A 111 -3.93 -4.05 19.52
CA ALA A 111 -2.66 -3.78 18.85
C ALA A 111 -2.70 -4.17 17.36
N ASN A 112 -3.35 -5.29 17.01
CA ASN A 112 -3.59 -5.67 15.63
C ASN A 112 -4.39 -4.60 14.88
N TRP A 113 -5.47 -4.09 15.49
CA TRP A 113 -6.27 -3.00 14.94
C TRP A 113 -5.43 -1.76 14.71
N ARG A 114 -4.64 -1.30 15.70
CA ARG A 114 -3.77 -0.12 15.52
C ARG A 114 -2.73 -0.34 14.41
N GLN A 115 -2.06 -1.49 14.40
CA GLN A 115 -1.04 -1.80 13.41
C GLN A 115 -1.61 -1.90 12.00
N TRP A 116 -2.82 -2.45 11.85
CA TRP A 116 -3.48 -2.51 10.56
C TRP A 116 -3.92 -1.12 10.08
N GLY A 117 -4.37 -0.24 10.99
CA GLY A 117 -4.71 1.15 10.69
C GLY A 117 -3.56 1.96 10.08
N ARG A 118 -2.31 1.61 10.39
CA ARG A 118 -1.10 2.25 9.82
C ARG A 118 -1.03 2.19 8.30
N ASN A 119 -1.70 1.23 7.64
CA ASN A 119 -1.79 1.17 6.19
C ASN A 119 -2.46 2.42 5.60
N TYR A 120 -3.49 2.94 6.27
CA TYR A 120 -4.22 4.14 5.84
C TYR A 120 -3.48 5.44 6.09
N GLN A 121 -2.39 5.38 6.87
CA GLN A 121 -1.48 6.50 7.13
C GLN A 121 -0.23 6.44 6.26
N PHE A 122 -0.22 5.58 5.23
CA PHE A 122 0.94 5.30 4.39
C PHE A 122 2.22 4.96 5.19
N PHE A 123 2.08 4.43 6.41
CA PHE A 123 3.18 4.23 7.36
C PHE A 123 4.06 5.47 7.61
N ASP A 124 3.43 6.64 7.66
CA ASP A 124 4.05 7.97 7.81
C ASP A 124 4.85 8.44 6.58
N ALA A 125 4.70 7.79 5.41
CA ALA A 125 5.36 8.24 4.21
C ALA A 125 4.92 9.67 3.84
N PRO A 126 5.84 10.57 3.47
CA PRO A 126 5.51 11.96 3.11
C PRO A 126 4.66 12.07 1.83
N VAL A 127 4.66 11.02 1.00
CA VAL A 127 3.93 10.91 -0.26
C VAL A 127 3.14 9.61 -0.28
N GLY A 128 1.85 9.70 -0.57
CA GLY A 128 0.97 8.56 -0.86
C GLY A 128 0.65 8.48 -2.35
N LEU A 129 0.59 7.26 -2.89
CA LEU A 129 0.18 6.99 -4.27
C LEU A 129 -1.06 6.11 -4.27
N ILE A 130 -2.10 6.53 -4.99
CA ILE A 130 -3.31 5.74 -5.22
C ILE A 130 -3.39 5.43 -6.70
N PHE A 131 -3.54 4.15 -7.01
CA PHE A 131 -3.63 3.66 -8.38
C PHE A 131 -5.09 3.34 -8.69
N THR A 132 -5.57 3.83 -9.82
CA THR A 132 -6.91 3.55 -10.33
C THR A 132 -6.81 3.10 -11.78
N ILE A 133 -7.70 2.23 -12.21
CA ILE A 133 -7.91 1.85 -13.60
C ILE A 133 -9.37 2.15 -13.95
N ASP A 134 -9.68 2.16 -15.24
CA ASP A 134 -11.08 2.23 -15.66
C ASP A 134 -11.80 0.93 -15.32
N LYS A 135 -13.00 1.02 -14.71
CA LYS A 135 -13.78 -0.14 -14.27
C LYS A 135 -14.20 -1.05 -15.43
N ASP A 136 -14.33 -0.50 -16.63
CA ASP A 136 -14.78 -1.25 -17.82
C ASP A 136 -13.64 -2.11 -18.41
N LEU A 137 -12.41 -2.00 -17.87
CA LEU A 137 -11.27 -2.85 -18.24
C LEU A 137 -11.21 -4.17 -17.45
N ASP A 138 -12.01 -4.34 -16.39
CA ASP A 138 -12.01 -5.53 -15.53
C ASP A 138 -13.00 -6.62 -16.00
N ALA A 139 -13.00 -6.90 -17.31
CA ALA A 139 -13.86 -7.94 -17.92
C ALA A 139 -13.30 -9.36 -17.74
#